data_AF-A0AAI9KT12-F1
#
_entry.id   AF-A0AAI9KT12-F1
#
_cell.length_a   1.000
_cell.length_b   1.000
_cell.length_c   1.000
_cell.angle_alpha   90.00
_cell.angle_beta   90.00
_cell.angle_gamma   90.00
#
_symmetry.space_group_name_H-M   'P 1'
#
loop_
_entity.id
_entity.type
_entity.pdbx_description
1 polymer ?
#
loop_
_entity_poly.entity_id
_entity_poly.type
_entity_poly.pdbx_seq_one_letter_code
_entity_poly.pdbx_strand_id
1 'polypeptide(L)'
;MSDTLNTVITSLSQLDALGFIIRDLGRRHQRFNVQPHQFALLKQALTQVLARRLGSGFTPALAQAWSQMYDEIAALMLDGMTQHTELTT
;
A
#
# COMPACT_ATOMS: atom_id res chain seq x y z
N MET A 1 -17.15 -0.31 9.33
CA MET A 1 -16.11 -1.25 8.82
C MET A 1 -16.05 -1.28 7.29
N SER A 2 -17.14 -0.97 6.56
CA SER A 2 -17.12 -0.81 5.10
C SER A 2 -16.65 0.57 4.65
N ASP A 3 -16.87 1.60 5.48
CA ASP A 3 -16.53 2.99 5.17
C ASP A 3 -15.03 3.20 4.98
N THR A 4 -14.18 2.54 5.76
CA THR A 4 -12.72 2.66 5.64
C THR A 4 -12.23 2.16 4.27
N LEU A 5 -12.81 1.08 3.76
CA LEU A 5 -12.44 0.55 2.45
C LEU A 5 -12.95 1.46 1.33
N ASN A 6 -14.17 2.00 1.50
CA ASN A 6 -14.74 2.95 0.55
C ASN A 6 -13.98 4.27 0.52
N THR A 7 -13.51 4.77 1.68
CA THR A 7 -12.64 5.94 1.81
C THR A 7 -11.28 5.70 1.15
N VAL A 8 -10.68 4.51 1.31
CA VAL A 8 -9.43 4.16 0.62
C VAL A 8 -9.63 4.14 -0.91
N ILE A 9 -10.75 3.60 -1.39
CA ILE A 9 -11.09 3.56 -2.83
C ILE A 9 -11.42 4.96 -3.38
N THR A 10 -12.13 5.82 -2.64
CA THR A 10 -12.42 7.20 -3.10
C THR A 10 -11.19 8.11 -3.00
N SER A 11 -10.30 7.88 -2.04
CA SER A 11 -9.05 8.61 -1.88
C SER A 11 -7.99 8.25 -2.93
N LEU A 12 -8.24 7.24 -3.77
CA LEU A 12 -7.40 6.92 -4.94
C LEU A 12 -7.25 8.13 -5.89
N SER A 13 -8.25 9.02 -5.91
CA SER A 13 -8.19 10.27 -6.68
C SER A 13 -7.23 11.33 -6.08
N GLN A 14 -6.61 11.05 -4.93
CA GLN A 14 -5.65 11.91 -4.25
C GLN A 14 -4.36 11.17 -3.84
N LEU A 15 -4.02 10.06 -4.51
CA LEU A 15 -2.77 9.33 -4.25
C LEU A 15 -1.54 10.25 -4.30
N ASP A 16 -1.52 11.23 -5.20
CA ASP A 16 -0.47 12.25 -5.25
C ASP A 16 -0.37 13.11 -3.98
N ALA A 17 -1.52 13.49 -3.39
CA ALA A 17 -1.55 14.24 -2.13
C ALA A 17 -1.14 13.37 -0.92
N LEU A 18 -1.34 12.06 -1.00
CA LEU A 18 -0.95 11.11 0.04
C LEU A 18 0.49 10.63 -0.08
N GLY A 19 1.16 10.87 -1.21
CA GLY A 19 2.52 10.41 -1.48
C GLY A 19 3.54 10.83 -0.42
N PHE A 20 3.43 12.04 0.14
CA PHE A 20 4.32 12.49 1.22
C PHE A 20 4.06 11.73 2.53
N ILE A 21 2.80 11.48 2.86
CA ILE A 21 2.39 10.77 4.08
C ILE A 21 2.86 9.31 4.03
N ILE A 22 2.73 8.65 2.87
CA ILE A 22 3.15 7.26 2.70
C ILE A 22 4.67 7.13 2.79
N ARG A 23 5.44 8.09 2.24
CA ARG A 23 6.90 8.11 2.40
C ARG A 23 7.33 8.33 3.85
N ASP A 24 6.67 9.24 4.58
CA ASP A 24 6.93 9.41 6.02
C ASP A 24 6.63 8.13 6.81
N LEU A 25 5.55 7.42 6.44
CA LEU A 25 5.25 6.12 7.01
C LEU A 25 6.35 5.11 6.69
N GLY A 26 6.87 5.11 5.45
CA GLY A 26 8.03 4.32 5.02
C GLY A 26 9.26 4.57 5.91
N ARG A 27 9.64 5.83 6.14
CA ARG A 27 10.74 6.18 7.05
C ARG A 27 10.56 5.58 8.45
N ARG A 28 9.35 5.68 9.02
CA ARG A 28 9.04 5.08 10.33
C ARG A 28 9.08 3.55 10.30
N HIS A 29 8.85 2.92 9.15
CA HIS A 29 8.91 1.48 8.96
C HIS A 29 10.31 0.93 8.72
N GLN A 30 11.29 1.79 8.40
CA GLN A 30 12.70 1.40 8.26
C GLN A 30 13.21 0.66 9.51
N ARG A 31 12.76 1.08 10.71
CA ARG A 31 13.13 0.46 12.00
C ARG A 31 12.73 -1.02 12.13
N PHE A 32 11.77 -1.48 11.34
CA PHE A 32 11.31 -2.87 11.37
C PHE A 32 12.11 -3.77 10.42
N ASN A 33 13.11 -3.22 9.73
CA ASN A 33 14.01 -3.91 8.80
C ASN A 33 13.25 -4.76 7.75
N VAL A 34 12.08 -4.28 7.34
CA VAL A 34 11.24 -4.96 6.35
C VAL A 34 11.98 -4.96 5.02
N GLN A 35 12.04 -6.13 4.40
CA GLN A 35 12.68 -6.34 3.11
C GLN A 35 11.67 -6.21 1.98
N PRO A 36 12.09 -5.77 0.78
CA PRO A 36 11.19 -5.60 -0.38
C PRO A 36 10.35 -6.85 -0.71
N HIS A 37 10.92 -8.05 -0.58
CA HIS A 37 10.21 -9.30 -0.85
C HIS A 37 9.01 -9.54 0.11
N GLN A 38 9.04 -8.96 1.32
CA GLN A 38 7.95 -9.10 2.29
C GLN A 38 6.70 -8.31 1.86
N PHE A 39 6.84 -7.24 1.08
CA PHE A 39 5.71 -6.55 0.47
C PHE A 39 5.00 -7.43 -0.56
N ALA A 40 5.72 -8.25 -1.33
CA ALA A 40 5.10 -9.19 -2.26
C ALA A 40 4.31 -10.29 -1.54
N LEU A 41 4.86 -10.83 -0.44
CA LEU A 41 4.17 -11.81 0.41
C LEU A 41 2.90 -11.24 1.03
N LEU A 42 2.97 -10.01 1.55
CA LEU A 42 1.81 -9.32 2.11
C LEU A 42 0.73 -9.07 1.05
N LYS A 43 1.12 -8.64 -0.15
CA LYS A 43 0.20 -8.47 -1.29
C LYS A 43 -0.58 -9.74 -1.56
N GLN A 44 0.13 -10.88 -1.66
CA GLN A 44 -0.48 -12.16 -1.93
C GLN A 44 -1.47 -12.55 -0.82
N ALA A 45 -1.05 -12.46 0.44
CA ALA A 45 -1.89 -12.81 1.58
C ALA A 45 -3.16 -11.95 1.64
N LEU A 46 -3.03 -10.63 1.48
CA LEU A 46 -4.16 -9.71 1.55
C LEU A 46 -5.12 -9.90 0.37
N THR A 47 -4.59 -10.12 -0.83
CA THR A 47 -5.40 -10.44 -2.02
C THR A 47 -6.18 -11.74 -1.82
N GLN A 48 -5.56 -12.78 -1.24
CA GLN A 48 -6.26 -14.04 -0.92
C GLN A 48 -7.36 -13.85 0.13
N VAL A 49 -7.16 -12.97 1.10
CA VAL A 49 -8.20 -12.64 2.10
C VAL A 49 -9.35 -11.91 1.43
N LEU A 50 -9.08 -10.92 0.58
CA LEU A 50 -10.12 -10.19 -0.16
C LEU A 50 -10.91 -11.11 -1.09
N ALA A 51 -10.25 -11.97 -1.85
CA ALA A 51 -10.90 -12.95 -2.71
C ALA A 51 -11.84 -13.87 -1.91
N ARG A 52 -11.38 -14.39 -0.76
CA ARG A 52 -12.21 -15.23 0.12
C ARG A 52 -13.39 -14.49 0.74
N ARG A 53 -13.20 -13.22 1.13
CA ARG A 53 -14.23 -12.40 1.78
C ARG A 53 -15.32 -11.94 0.82
N LEU A 54 -14.94 -11.58 -0.40
CA LEU A 54 -15.84 -11.00 -1.39
C LEU A 54 -16.45 -12.05 -2.32
N GLY A 55 -15.86 -13.25 -2.41
CA GLY A 55 -16.37 -14.34 -3.23
C GLY A 55 -16.53 -13.91 -4.70
N SER A 56 -17.72 -14.10 -5.26
CA SER A 56 -18.05 -13.67 -6.63
C SER A 56 -17.97 -12.15 -6.84
N GLY A 57 -18.02 -11.35 -5.76
CA GLY A 57 -17.80 -9.90 -5.82
C GLY A 57 -16.35 -9.50 -6.05
N PHE A 58 -15.38 -10.42 -5.89
CA PHE A 58 -13.98 -10.19 -6.25
C PHE A 58 -13.77 -10.37 -7.76
N THR A 59 -14.30 -9.44 -8.54
CA THR A 59 -14.20 -9.49 -10.00
C THR A 59 -12.76 -9.33 -10.48
N PRO A 60 -12.41 -9.79 -11.70
CA PRO A 60 -11.07 -9.57 -12.26
C PRO A 60 -10.66 -8.09 -12.31
N ALA A 61 -11.60 -7.20 -12.63
CA ALA A 61 -11.37 -5.76 -12.63
C ALA A 61 -11.04 -5.23 -11.22
N LEU A 62 -11.76 -5.68 -10.19
CA LEU A 62 -11.48 -5.30 -8.81
C LEU A 62 -10.12 -5.84 -8.34
N ALA A 63 -9.78 -7.09 -8.69
CA ALA A 63 -8.50 -7.68 -8.36
C ALA A 63 -7.33 -6.90 -8.97
N GLN A 64 -7.48 -6.46 -10.22
CA GLN A 64 -6.48 -5.64 -10.91
C GLN A 64 -6.33 -4.26 -10.27
N ALA A 65 -7.44 -3.55 -10.03
CA ALA A 65 -7.42 -2.23 -9.39
C ALA A 65 -6.80 -2.29 -7.99
N TRP A 66 -7.18 -3.30 -7.20
CA TRP A 66 -6.58 -3.58 -5.89
C TRP A 66 -5.06 -3.82 -5.98
N SER A 67 -4.64 -4.64 -6.93
CA SER A 67 -3.22 -4.96 -7.14
C SER A 67 -2.41 -3.70 -7.48
N GLN A 68 -2.91 -2.86 -8.38
CA GLN A 68 -2.25 -1.62 -8.79
C GLN A 68 -2.11 -0.63 -7.62
N MET A 69 -3.19 -0.40 -6.89
CA MET A 69 -3.17 0.44 -5.69
C MET A 69 -2.15 -0.05 -4.67
N TYR A 70 -2.10 -1.36 -4.40
CA TYR A 70 -1.13 -1.92 -3.47
C TYR A 70 0.30 -1.65 -3.93
N ASP A 71 0.59 -1.85 -5.22
CA ASP A 71 1.93 -1.67 -5.77
C ASP A 71 2.39 -0.21 -5.67
N GLU A 72 1.50 0.76 -5.90
CA GLU A 72 1.80 2.18 -5.74
C GLU A 72 2.13 2.54 -4.29
N ILE A 73 1.33 2.06 -3.32
CA ILE A 73 1.59 2.27 -1.89
C ILE A 73 2.90 1.61 -1.48
N ALA A 74 3.16 0.38 -1.92
CA ALA A 74 4.38 -0.35 -1.60
C ALA A 74 5.62 0.36 -2.16
N ALA A 75 5.54 0.90 -3.38
CA ALA A 75 6.62 1.68 -3.96
C ALA A 75 6.95 2.93 -3.14
N LEU A 76 5.94 3.69 -2.70
CA LEU A 76 6.12 4.87 -1.86
C LEU A 76 6.67 4.54 -0.46
N MET A 77 6.25 3.42 0.13
CA MET A 77 6.77 2.92 1.40
C MET A 77 8.25 2.56 1.28
N LEU A 78 8.61 1.81 0.23
CA LEU A 78 9.99 1.41 -0.04
C LEU A 78 10.88 2.62 -0.30
N ASP A 79 10.41 3.57 -1.12
CA ASP A 79 11.11 4.84 -1.34
C ASP A 79 11.42 5.52 0.00
N GLY A 80 10.39 5.74 0.83
CA GLY A 80 10.54 6.30 2.18
C GLY A 80 11.48 5.52 3.11
N MET A 81 11.56 4.19 3.00
CA MET A 81 12.48 3.36 3.78
C MET A 81 13.94 3.46 3.32
N THR A 82 14.15 3.76 2.03
CA THR A 82 15.49 3.92 1.43
C THR A 82 16.00 5.35 1.49
N GLN A 83 15.12 6.34 1.66
CA GLN A 83 15.54 7.73 1.84
C GLN A 83 16.24 7.88 3.21
N HIS A 84 17.56 8.06 3.18
CA HIS A 84 18.28 8.57 4.34
C HIS A 84 17.84 10.02 4.58
N THR A 85 17.29 10.31 5.76
CA THR A 85 17.16 11.71 6.19
C THR A 85 18.57 12.27 6.35
N GLU A 86 19.08 12.93 5.32
CA GLU A 86 20.19 13.88 5.49
C GLU A 86 19.63 15.10 6.22
N LEU A 87 19.69 15.09 7.55
CA LEU A 87 19.69 16.32 8.33
C LEU A 87 21.03 17.01 8.09
N THR A 88 21.15 17.71 6.96
CA THR A 88 22.14 18.79 6.83
C THR A 88 21.54 20.03 7.47
N THR A 89 21.99 20.35 8.68
CA THR A 89 22.63 21.63 9.11
C THR A 89 22.62 21.70 10.64
#